data_AF-A0A968WMK3-F1
#
_entry.id   AF-A0A968WMK3-F1
#
_cell.length_a   1.000
_cell.length_b   1.000
_cell.length_c   1.000
_cell.angle_alpha   90.00
_cell.angle_beta   90.00
_cell.angle_gamma   90.00
#
_symmetry.space_group_name_H-M   'P 1'
#
loop_
_entity.id
_entity.type
_entity.pdbx_description
1 polymer ?
#
loop_
_entity_poly.entity_id
_entity_poly.type
_entity_poly.pdbx_seq_one_letter_code
_entity_poly.pdbx_strand_id
1 'polypeptide(L)'
;MARAEEALTEAKRLPSDGYIVYKPSQLRASERSLNARCATEIVRCLKEDRFRLAFQPMVEAKTGQVIMHEALLRMGDEVTGEMIAAAHLIPVAEKLGLVRLIDRAVVQMAIATLHNYPQASLSLNVSGTTATDPRWFGQLIDIIAPNRDVTKRLTIEITETVALSEMAETIRFVENLRELGCGVAIDDFGAGFTSFRNLRDLPVNIIKIDGSFCRNLKQDSDNQYLSVR
;
A
#
# COMPACT_ATOMS: atom_id res chain seq x y z
N MET A 1 25.28 12.01 -19.97
CA MET A 1 24.64 10.69 -20.14
C MET A 1 23.12 10.74 -19.92
N ALA A 2 22.62 11.21 -18.77
CA ALA A 2 21.17 11.25 -18.49
C ALA A 2 20.26 11.87 -19.59
N ARG A 3 20.69 12.98 -20.23
CA ARG A 3 19.93 13.61 -21.33
C ARG A 3 19.80 12.73 -22.59
N ALA A 4 20.83 11.92 -22.86
CA ALA A 4 20.85 11.02 -24.01
C ALA A 4 20.01 9.76 -23.73
N GLU A 5 20.05 9.23 -22.51
CA GLU A 5 19.13 8.15 -22.08
C GLU A 5 17.66 8.57 -22.10
N GLU A 6 17.38 9.83 -21.72
CA GLU A 6 16.03 10.37 -21.76
C GLU A 6 15.50 10.45 -23.20
N ALA A 7 16.30 10.99 -24.11
CA ALA A 7 15.98 11.01 -25.53
C ALA A 7 15.82 9.60 -26.10
N LEU A 8 16.67 8.65 -25.69
CA LEU A 8 16.57 7.25 -26.11
C LEU A 8 15.28 6.58 -25.59
N THR A 9 14.87 6.85 -24.36
CA THR A 9 13.64 6.29 -23.77
C THR A 9 12.41 6.79 -24.49
N GLU A 10 12.42 8.06 -24.91
CA GLU A 10 11.33 8.64 -25.72
C GLU A 10 11.35 8.10 -27.15
N ALA A 11 12.52 7.91 -27.74
CA ALA A 11 12.67 7.30 -29.06
C ALA A 11 12.14 5.86 -29.09
N LYS A 12 12.31 5.09 -28.00
CA LYS A 12 11.75 3.72 -27.86
C LYS A 12 10.22 3.67 -27.84
N ARG A 13 9.53 4.79 -27.62
CA ARG A 13 8.06 4.87 -27.65
C ARG A 13 7.51 5.23 -29.03
N LEU A 14 8.39 5.55 -29.99
CA LEU A 14 7.97 5.82 -31.35
C LEU A 14 7.52 4.51 -32.02
N PRO A 15 6.48 4.54 -32.86
CA PRO A 15 5.98 3.36 -33.56
C PRO A 15 6.90 2.86 -34.68
N SER A 16 7.97 3.60 -35.02
CA SER A 16 8.95 3.24 -36.05
C SER A 16 10.35 3.72 -35.67
N ASP A 17 11.36 3.22 -36.39
CA ASP A 17 12.74 3.65 -36.24
C ASP A 17 12.87 5.18 -36.43
N GLY A 18 13.64 5.81 -35.54
CA GLY A 18 13.82 7.25 -35.53
C GLY A 18 14.74 7.71 -34.40
N TYR A 19 14.98 9.02 -34.35
CA TYR A 19 15.76 9.65 -33.29
C TYR A 19 14.94 10.77 -32.64
N ILE A 20 15.10 10.91 -31.32
CA ILE A 20 14.59 12.06 -30.56
C ILE A 20 15.79 12.94 -30.22
N VAL A 21 15.67 14.24 -30.50
CA VAL A 21 16.60 15.24 -29.97
C VAL A 21 16.09 15.67 -28.61
N TYR A 22 16.93 15.57 -27.59
CA TYR A 22 16.59 16.06 -26.26
C TYR A 22 16.14 17.53 -26.31
N LYS A 23 14.93 17.79 -25.82
CA LYS A 23 14.41 19.15 -25.59
C LYS A 23 14.20 19.36 -24.09
N PRO A 24 14.75 20.44 -23.50
CA PRO A 24 14.43 20.80 -22.13
C PRO A 24 12.92 20.95 -21.95
N SER A 25 12.34 20.23 -20.98
CA SER A 25 10.94 20.36 -20.59
C SER A 25 10.87 20.83 -19.16
N GLN A 26 10.22 21.98 -18.93
CA GLN A 26 10.02 22.52 -17.59
C GLN A 26 9.19 21.57 -16.73
N LEU A 27 8.16 20.93 -17.30
CA LEU A 27 7.35 19.92 -16.61
C LEU A 27 8.22 18.74 -16.12
N ARG A 28 9.05 18.17 -17.00
CA ARG A 28 9.94 17.04 -16.63
C ARG A 28 11.02 17.45 -15.62
N ALA A 29 11.53 18.68 -15.73
CA ALA A 29 12.48 19.21 -14.74
C ALA A 29 11.83 19.35 -13.36
N SER A 30 10.59 19.86 -13.31
CA SER A 30 9.81 19.95 -12.08
C SER A 30 9.50 18.57 -11.49
N GLU A 31 9.09 17.59 -12.30
CA GLU A 31 8.88 16.20 -11.85
C GLU A 31 10.15 15.57 -11.27
N ARG A 32 11.30 15.75 -11.93
CA ARG A 32 12.59 15.26 -11.40
C ARG A 32 12.92 15.90 -10.06
N SER A 33 12.72 17.22 -9.94
CA SER A 33 12.96 17.93 -8.69
C SER A 33 12.03 17.46 -7.57
N LEU A 34 10.75 17.21 -7.88
CA LEU A 34 9.78 16.66 -6.94
C LEU A 34 10.19 15.25 -6.49
N ASN A 35 10.53 14.37 -7.44
CA ASN A 35 10.93 13.00 -7.13
C ASN A 35 12.18 12.97 -6.24
N ALA A 36 13.18 13.80 -6.54
CA ALA A 36 14.40 13.90 -5.75
C ALA A 36 14.12 14.41 -4.32
N ARG A 37 13.22 15.38 -4.18
CA ARG A 37 12.81 15.91 -2.86
C ARG A 37 12.10 14.83 -2.04
N CYS A 38 11.07 14.19 -2.61
CA CYS A 38 10.34 13.12 -1.93
C CYS A 38 11.24 11.92 -1.59
N ALA A 39 12.17 11.52 -2.47
CA ALA A 39 13.15 10.48 -2.16
C ALA A 39 14.03 10.84 -0.96
N THR A 40 14.51 12.09 -0.92
CA THR A 40 15.31 12.59 0.20
C THR A 40 14.50 12.58 1.49
N GLU A 41 13.25 13.01 1.43
CA GLU A 41 12.33 13.04 2.56
C GLU A 41 12.00 11.63 3.10
N ILE A 42 11.73 10.66 2.22
CA ILE A 42 11.52 9.26 2.60
C ILE A 42 12.74 8.73 3.36
N VAL A 43 13.95 8.92 2.80
CA VAL A 43 15.19 8.44 3.43
C VAL A 43 15.45 9.13 4.77
N ARG A 44 15.17 10.43 4.88
CA ARG A 44 15.28 11.16 6.15
C ARG A 44 14.27 10.65 7.18
N CYS A 45 12.99 10.52 6.82
CA CYS A 45 11.96 10.01 7.73
C CYS A 45 12.29 8.61 8.25
N LEU A 46 12.90 7.74 7.43
CA LEU A 46 13.40 6.43 7.85
C LEU A 46 14.60 6.54 8.80
N LYS A 47 15.55 7.43 8.53
CA LYS A 47 16.78 7.58 9.32
C LYS A 47 16.55 8.26 10.66
N GLU A 48 15.63 9.22 10.71
CA GLU A 48 15.34 10.06 11.87
C GLU A 48 14.12 9.56 12.65
N ASP A 49 13.62 8.35 12.34
CA ASP A 49 12.42 7.76 12.95
C ASP A 49 11.26 8.77 13.01
N ARG A 50 10.94 9.42 11.88
CA ARG A 50 9.83 10.41 11.79
C ARG A 50 8.54 9.81 11.25
N PHE A 51 8.56 8.56 10.77
CA PHE A 51 7.33 7.86 10.44
C PHE A 51 6.60 7.40 11.70
N ARG A 52 5.27 7.51 11.69
CA ARG A 52 4.37 7.05 12.75
C ARG A 52 3.12 6.41 12.14
N LEU A 53 2.38 5.69 12.96
CA LEU A 53 1.07 5.15 12.61
C LEU A 53 -0.03 5.96 13.30
N ALA A 54 -1.00 6.42 12.53
CA ALA A 54 -2.32 6.80 13.03
C ALA A 54 -3.26 5.59 12.91
N PHE A 55 -4.31 5.55 13.72
CA PHE A 55 -5.21 4.39 13.80
C PHE A 55 -6.64 4.83 13.54
N GLN A 56 -7.25 4.32 12.48
CA GLN A 56 -8.66 4.55 12.16
C GLN A 56 -9.48 3.34 12.63
N PRO A 57 -10.48 3.53 13.52
CA PRO A 57 -11.26 2.41 14.02
C PRO A 57 -12.15 1.81 12.92
N MET A 58 -12.12 0.49 12.80
CA MET A 58 -13.11 -0.31 12.09
C MET A 58 -14.10 -0.84 13.12
N VAL A 59 -15.40 -0.65 12.87
CA VAL A 59 -16.46 -1.00 13.82
C VAL A 59 -17.42 -2.03 13.25
N GLU A 60 -17.98 -2.86 14.11
CA GLU A 60 -19.11 -3.71 13.74
C GLU A 60 -20.34 -2.84 13.47
N ALA A 61 -20.92 -2.96 12.28
CA ALA A 61 -22.01 -2.07 11.82
C ALA A 61 -23.26 -2.07 12.73
N LYS A 62 -23.54 -3.19 13.41
CA LYS A 62 -24.73 -3.34 14.27
C LYS A 62 -24.54 -2.75 15.66
N THR A 63 -23.40 -3.00 16.29
CA THR A 63 -23.15 -2.63 17.69
C THR A 63 -22.32 -1.36 17.84
N GLY A 64 -21.61 -0.94 16.79
CA GLY A 64 -20.63 0.15 16.85
C GLY A 64 -19.37 -0.19 17.63
N GLN A 65 -19.20 -1.44 18.06
CA GLN A 65 -18.00 -1.87 18.78
C GLN A 65 -16.81 -1.93 17.84
N VAL A 66 -15.65 -1.46 18.31
CA VAL A 66 -14.40 -1.50 17.56
C VAL A 66 -13.95 -2.96 17.43
N ILE A 67 -13.75 -3.41 16.19
CA ILE A 67 -13.27 -4.75 15.86
C ILE A 67 -11.75 -4.77 15.65
N MET A 68 -11.21 -3.71 15.05
CA MET A 68 -9.79 -3.53 14.78
C MET A 68 -9.53 -2.08 14.36
N HIS A 69 -8.28 -1.72 14.11
CA HIS A 69 -7.91 -0.41 13.57
C HIS A 69 -7.10 -0.56 12.30
N GLU A 70 -7.39 0.27 11.32
CA GLU A 70 -6.52 0.46 10.16
C GLU A 70 -5.36 1.38 10.53
N ALA A 71 -4.13 0.89 10.37
CA ALA A 71 -2.91 1.61 10.62
C ALA A 71 -2.51 2.42 9.38
N LEU A 72 -2.58 3.73 9.50
CA LEU A 72 -2.33 4.68 8.42
C LEU A 72 -0.98 5.38 8.63
N LEU A 73 -0.11 5.31 7.64
CA LEU A 73 1.19 5.96 7.69
C LEU A 73 1.05 7.49 7.80
N ARG A 74 1.77 8.04 8.75
CA ARG A 74 1.96 9.47 8.97
C ARG A 74 3.45 9.77 9.10
N MET A 75 3.80 11.03 8.89
CA MET A 75 5.15 11.53 9.09
C MET A 75 5.10 12.80 9.93
N GLY A 76 6.11 13.02 10.77
CA GLY A 76 6.32 14.31 11.41
C GLY A 76 6.89 15.31 10.41
N ASP A 77 6.27 16.49 10.31
CA ASP A 77 6.80 17.62 9.57
C ASP A 77 8.16 18.05 10.14
N GLU A 78 9.13 18.33 9.27
CA GLU A 78 10.51 18.65 9.68
C GLU A 78 10.62 19.98 10.43
N VAL A 79 9.74 20.93 10.16
CA VAL A 79 9.80 22.28 10.71
C VAL A 79 8.89 22.42 11.92
N THR A 80 7.64 21.96 11.79
CA THR A 80 6.60 22.15 12.81
C THR A 80 6.50 20.97 13.78
N GLY A 81 6.98 19.78 13.38
CA GLY A 81 6.78 18.53 14.11
C GLY A 81 5.35 18.00 14.04
N GLU A 82 4.45 18.65 13.30
CA GLU A 82 3.07 18.23 13.16
C GLU A 82 2.97 16.90 12.40
N MET A 83 2.00 16.07 12.79
CA MET A 83 1.75 14.79 12.14
C MET A 83 0.93 14.99 10.86
N ILE A 84 1.53 14.71 9.71
CA ILE A 84 0.91 14.86 8.39
C ILE A 84 0.78 13.53 7.64
N ALA A 85 -0.12 13.48 6.66
CA ALA A 85 -0.33 12.30 5.83
C ALA A 85 0.87 12.04 4.90
N ALA A 86 1.43 10.83 4.96
CA ALA A 86 2.52 10.41 4.10
C ALA A 86 2.05 9.91 2.72
N ALA A 87 0.74 9.93 2.44
CA ALA A 87 0.15 9.41 1.20
C ALA A 87 0.77 10.03 -0.07
N HIS A 88 1.16 11.30 -0.02
CA HIS A 88 1.78 12.00 -1.15
C HIS A 88 3.18 11.46 -1.52
N LEU A 89 3.86 10.76 -0.61
CA LEU A 89 5.17 10.15 -0.86
C LEU A 89 5.04 8.80 -1.58
N ILE A 90 3.93 8.09 -1.40
CA ILE A 90 3.76 6.70 -1.85
C ILE A 90 3.95 6.56 -3.37
N PRO A 91 3.35 7.39 -4.25
CA PRO A 91 3.54 7.23 -5.70
C PRO A 91 5.00 7.41 -6.14
N VAL A 92 5.73 8.32 -5.49
CA VAL A 92 7.16 8.51 -5.77
C VAL A 92 7.97 7.36 -5.20
N ALA A 93 7.63 6.87 -4.01
CA ALA A 93 8.28 5.73 -3.38
C ALA A 93 8.15 4.48 -4.24
N GLU A 94 6.97 4.22 -4.81
CA GLU A 94 6.73 3.11 -5.74
C GLU A 94 7.56 3.27 -7.01
N LYS A 95 7.49 4.45 -7.65
CA LYS A 95 8.24 4.75 -8.88
C LYS A 95 9.75 4.58 -8.72
N LEU A 96 10.28 4.87 -7.54
CA LEU A 96 11.71 4.78 -7.24
C LEU A 96 12.11 3.47 -6.54
N GLY A 97 11.17 2.55 -6.29
CA GLY A 97 11.42 1.31 -5.57
C GLY A 97 11.83 1.50 -4.10
N LEU A 98 11.49 2.65 -3.51
CA LEU A 98 11.70 2.96 -2.08
C LEU A 98 10.54 2.50 -1.21
N VAL A 99 9.36 2.22 -1.78
CA VAL A 99 8.16 1.83 -1.03
C VAL A 99 8.38 0.58 -0.16
N ARG A 100 9.20 -0.38 -0.61
CA ARG A 100 9.61 -1.55 0.18
C ARG A 100 10.29 -1.20 1.51
N LEU A 101 11.01 -0.07 1.58
CA LEU A 101 11.64 0.40 2.82
C LEU A 101 10.57 0.96 3.77
N ILE A 102 9.55 1.60 3.21
CA ILE A 102 8.39 2.10 3.95
C ILE A 102 7.57 0.93 4.49
N ASP A 103 7.24 -0.06 3.65
CA ASP A 103 6.48 -1.25 4.06
C ASP A 103 7.18 -1.99 5.21
N ARG A 104 8.50 -2.15 5.13
CA ARG A 104 9.32 -2.71 6.21
C ARG A 104 9.18 -1.91 7.51
N ALA A 105 9.33 -0.60 7.46
CA ALA A 105 9.22 0.26 8.63
C ALA A 105 7.79 0.21 9.23
N VAL A 106 6.76 0.21 8.38
CA VAL A 106 5.35 0.12 8.78
C VAL A 106 5.07 -1.19 9.51
N VAL A 107 5.51 -2.33 8.97
CA VAL A 107 5.32 -3.64 9.61
C VAL A 107 6.03 -3.71 10.96
N GLN A 108 7.26 -3.19 11.05
CA GLN A 108 8.00 -3.13 12.32
C GLN A 108 7.25 -2.29 13.37
N MET A 109 6.73 -1.12 12.99
CA MET A 109 5.94 -0.26 13.89
C MET A 109 4.61 -0.92 14.30
N ALA A 110 3.94 -1.62 13.38
CA ALA A 110 2.69 -2.30 13.66
C ALA A 110 2.89 -3.45 14.65
N ILE A 111 3.92 -4.28 14.46
CA ILE A 111 4.30 -5.34 15.39
C ILE A 111 4.63 -4.77 16.77
N ALA A 112 5.44 -3.71 16.84
CA ALA A 112 5.77 -3.06 18.10
C ALA A 112 4.51 -2.53 18.82
N THR A 113 3.55 -1.99 18.06
CA THR A 113 2.26 -1.55 18.59
C THR A 113 1.44 -2.72 19.12
N LEU A 114 1.35 -3.84 18.38
CA LEU A 114 0.61 -5.02 18.83
C LEU A 114 1.20 -5.64 20.11
N HIS A 115 2.51 -5.55 20.32
CA HIS A 115 3.17 -5.95 21.56
C HIS A 115 2.79 -5.03 22.74
N ASN A 116 2.79 -3.71 22.51
CA ASN A 116 2.45 -2.73 23.54
C ASN A 116 0.96 -2.70 23.89
N TYR A 117 0.09 -3.12 22.96
CA TYR A 117 -1.35 -3.13 23.12
C TYR A 117 -1.92 -4.54 22.83
N PRO A 118 -1.93 -5.44 23.83
CA PRO A 118 -2.32 -6.85 23.64
C PRO A 118 -3.77 -7.06 23.16
N GLN A 119 -4.66 -6.10 23.44
CA GLN A 119 -6.07 -6.15 23.03
C GLN A 119 -6.32 -5.49 21.66
N ALA A 120 -5.31 -4.86 21.06
CA ALA A 120 -5.46 -4.23 19.76
C ALA A 120 -5.34 -5.28 18.64
N SER A 121 -6.16 -5.10 17.61
CA SER A 121 -6.02 -5.74 16.30
C SER A 121 -5.79 -4.64 15.26
N LEU A 122 -4.86 -4.87 14.34
CA LEU A 122 -4.45 -3.89 13.34
C LEU A 122 -4.57 -4.47 11.94
N SER A 123 -4.96 -3.63 10.98
CA SER A 123 -4.65 -3.83 9.56
C SER A 123 -3.63 -2.82 9.06
N LEU A 124 -2.82 -3.18 8.06
CA LEU A 124 -1.90 -2.25 7.40
C LEU A 124 -1.80 -2.54 5.91
N ASN A 125 -1.69 -1.47 5.14
CA ASN A 125 -1.50 -1.54 3.70
C ASN A 125 -0.05 -1.92 3.35
N VAL A 126 0.11 -2.84 2.39
CA VAL A 126 1.39 -3.21 1.79
C VAL A 126 1.35 -2.90 0.31
N SER A 127 2.43 -2.31 -0.21
CA SER A 127 2.51 -1.95 -1.62
C SER A 127 2.49 -3.16 -2.55
N GLY A 128 2.02 -2.95 -3.78
CA GLY A 128 2.07 -3.97 -4.82
C GLY A 128 3.48 -4.47 -5.11
N THR A 129 4.46 -3.56 -5.11
CA THR A 129 5.87 -3.92 -5.32
C THR A 129 6.36 -4.94 -4.29
N THR A 130 5.93 -4.82 -3.04
CA THR A 130 6.29 -5.78 -1.99
C THR A 130 5.51 -7.08 -2.14
N ALA A 131 4.20 -7.00 -2.41
CA ALA A 131 3.33 -8.17 -2.51
C ALA A 131 3.62 -9.09 -3.71
N THR A 132 4.24 -8.57 -4.77
CA THR A 132 4.44 -9.34 -6.03
C THR A 132 5.90 -9.70 -6.32
N ASP A 133 6.87 -9.23 -5.54
CA ASP A 133 8.28 -9.61 -5.67
C ASP A 133 8.70 -10.53 -4.51
N PRO A 134 9.04 -11.81 -4.78
CA PRO A 134 9.49 -12.77 -3.78
C PRO A 134 10.63 -12.31 -2.88
N ARG A 135 11.51 -11.43 -3.38
CA ARG A 135 12.62 -10.90 -2.59
C ARG A 135 12.13 -9.93 -1.53
N TRP A 136 11.07 -9.17 -1.83
CA TRP A 136 10.54 -8.14 -0.93
C TRP A 136 9.57 -8.72 0.08
N PHE A 137 8.60 -9.54 -0.35
CA PHE A 137 7.76 -10.19 0.65
C PHE A 137 8.56 -11.15 1.52
N GLY A 138 9.61 -11.81 1.02
CA GLY A 138 10.51 -12.63 1.85
C GLY A 138 11.10 -11.84 3.03
N GLN A 139 11.53 -10.59 2.79
CA GLN A 139 12.02 -9.72 3.87
C GLN A 139 10.94 -9.30 4.87
N LEU A 140 9.70 -9.17 4.40
CA LEU A 140 8.55 -8.88 5.25
C LEU A 140 8.20 -10.10 6.11
N ILE A 141 8.25 -11.31 5.53
CA ILE A 141 8.12 -12.59 6.24
C ILE A 141 9.22 -12.75 7.31
N ASP A 142 10.47 -12.39 7.03
CA ASP A 142 11.56 -12.44 8.02
C ASP A 142 11.32 -11.53 9.24
N ILE A 143 10.55 -10.45 9.07
CA ILE A 143 10.17 -9.54 10.18
C ILE A 143 8.99 -10.11 10.96
N ILE A 144 8.01 -10.69 10.28
CA ILE A 144 6.79 -11.21 10.90
C ILE A 144 7.02 -12.55 11.59
N ALA A 145 7.80 -13.45 11.00
CA ALA A 145 7.96 -14.84 11.46
C ALA A 145 8.45 -15.00 12.91
N PRO A 146 9.35 -14.14 13.44
CA PRO A 146 9.74 -14.18 14.86
C PRO A 146 8.62 -13.72 15.83
N ASN A 147 7.59 -13.02 15.34
CA ASN A 147 6.54 -12.37 16.12
C ASN A 147 5.19 -13.11 16.02
N ARG A 148 5.21 -14.45 15.97
CA ARG A 148 4.02 -15.30 15.80
C ARG A 148 2.93 -15.12 16.86
N ASP A 149 3.27 -14.57 18.01
CA ASP A 149 2.33 -14.30 19.10
C ASP A 149 1.37 -13.13 18.79
N VAL A 150 1.74 -12.22 17.87
CA VAL A 150 0.88 -11.09 17.46
C VAL A 150 0.23 -11.26 16.09
N THR A 151 0.65 -12.25 15.28
CA THR A 151 0.21 -12.37 13.87
C THR A 151 -1.29 -12.54 13.72
N LYS A 152 -1.96 -13.25 14.64
CA LYS A 152 -3.43 -13.41 14.63
C LYS A 152 -4.20 -12.09 14.77
N ARG A 153 -3.54 -11.04 15.27
CA ARG A 153 -4.08 -9.68 15.44
C ARG A 153 -3.58 -8.72 14.36
N LEU A 154 -2.84 -9.24 13.37
CA LEU A 154 -2.26 -8.49 12.26
C LEU A 154 -2.92 -8.91 10.94
N THR A 155 -3.53 -7.96 10.27
CA THR A 155 -4.08 -8.13 8.92
C THR A 155 -3.27 -7.33 7.92
N ILE A 156 -2.86 -7.95 6.82
CA ILE A 156 -2.18 -7.26 5.71
C ILE A 156 -3.21 -6.94 4.62
N GLU A 157 -3.25 -5.69 4.17
CA GLU A 157 -4.13 -5.22 3.12
C GLU A 157 -3.34 -5.03 1.81
N ILE A 158 -3.91 -5.51 0.71
CA ILE A 158 -3.42 -5.27 -0.66
C ILE A 158 -4.56 -4.73 -1.50
N THR A 159 -4.27 -3.82 -2.43
CA THR A 159 -5.31 -3.27 -3.29
C THR A 159 -5.82 -4.29 -4.31
N GLU A 160 -7.07 -4.14 -4.75
CA GLU A 160 -7.66 -4.97 -5.81
C GLU A 160 -6.78 -5.05 -7.06
N THR A 161 -6.23 -3.92 -7.51
CA THR A 161 -5.39 -3.87 -8.72
C THR A 161 -4.14 -4.74 -8.58
N VAL A 162 -3.50 -4.71 -7.40
CA VAL A 162 -2.32 -5.53 -7.10
C VAL A 162 -2.68 -7.00 -7.06
N ALA A 163 -3.81 -7.33 -6.42
CA ALA A 163 -4.23 -8.72 -6.28
C ALA A 163 -4.50 -9.40 -7.63
N LEU A 164 -4.81 -8.63 -8.66
CA LEU A 164 -5.20 -9.14 -9.99
C LEU A 164 -4.10 -9.05 -11.03
N SER A 165 -3.15 -8.11 -10.92
CA SER A 165 -2.10 -7.94 -11.91
C SER A 165 -1.12 -9.12 -11.95
N GLU A 166 -0.77 -9.67 -10.77
CA GLU A 166 0.23 -10.73 -10.62
C GLU A 166 -0.28 -11.88 -9.73
N MET A 167 -1.44 -12.43 -10.10
CA MET A 167 -2.22 -13.40 -9.30
C MET A 167 -1.38 -14.52 -8.67
N ALA A 168 -0.46 -15.13 -9.43
CA ALA A 168 0.33 -16.25 -8.92
C ALA A 168 1.32 -15.85 -7.81
N GLU A 169 1.91 -14.65 -7.90
CA GLU A 169 2.79 -14.11 -6.85
C GLU A 169 1.98 -13.64 -5.65
N THR A 170 0.84 -12.98 -5.91
CA THR A 170 -0.08 -12.57 -4.84
C THR A 170 -0.56 -13.79 -4.04
N ILE A 171 -0.99 -14.87 -4.69
CA ILE A 171 -1.42 -16.09 -3.99
C ILE A 171 -0.30 -16.60 -3.06
N ARG A 172 0.94 -16.69 -3.57
CA ARG A 172 2.08 -17.10 -2.74
C ARG A 172 2.28 -16.19 -1.54
N PHE A 173 2.21 -14.88 -1.74
CA PHE A 173 2.34 -13.91 -0.67
C PHE A 173 1.26 -14.10 0.40
N VAL A 174 -0.01 -14.25 -0.02
CA VAL A 174 -1.15 -14.48 0.88
C VAL A 174 -1.01 -15.80 1.64
N GLU A 175 -0.61 -16.88 0.99
CA GLU A 175 -0.39 -18.18 1.63
C GLU A 175 0.69 -18.11 2.70
N ASN A 176 1.84 -17.48 2.39
CA ASN A 176 2.93 -17.30 3.36
C ASN A 176 2.48 -16.51 4.60
N LEU A 177 1.71 -15.42 4.41
CA LEU A 177 1.17 -14.65 5.53
C LEU A 177 0.21 -15.48 6.40
N ARG A 178 -0.64 -16.29 5.78
CA ARG A 178 -1.59 -17.16 6.48
C ARG A 178 -0.89 -18.27 7.26
N GLU A 179 0.19 -18.83 6.73
CA GLU A 179 1.03 -19.81 7.45
C GLU A 179 1.69 -19.19 8.70
N LEU A 180 1.93 -17.88 8.70
CA LEU A 180 2.37 -17.14 9.88
C LEU A 180 1.22 -16.84 10.87
N GLY A 181 -0.03 -16.98 10.42
CA GLY A 181 -1.24 -16.68 11.20
C GLY A 181 -1.81 -15.28 10.99
N CYS A 182 -1.28 -14.52 10.02
CA CYS A 182 -1.82 -13.20 9.66
C CYS A 182 -3.16 -13.32 8.94
N GLY A 183 -4.01 -12.31 9.13
CA GLY A 183 -5.14 -12.05 8.25
C GLY A 183 -4.67 -11.39 6.95
N VAL A 184 -5.45 -11.55 5.89
CA VAL A 184 -5.25 -10.81 4.63
C VAL A 184 -6.56 -10.18 4.20
N ALA A 185 -6.50 -8.90 3.78
CA ALA A 185 -7.62 -8.16 3.24
C ALA A 185 -7.34 -7.69 1.80
N ILE A 186 -8.40 -7.60 0.99
CA ILE A 186 -8.37 -6.87 -0.27
C ILE A 186 -9.00 -5.51 -0.05
N ASP A 187 -8.26 -4.44 -0.37
CA ASP A 187 -8.70 -3.06 -0.27
C ASP A 187 -9.16 -2.48 -1.61
N ASP A 188 -9.95 -1.40 -1.53
CA ASP A 188 -10.55 -0.69 -2.66
C ASP A 188 -11.38 -1.60 -3.60
N PHE A 189 -12.05 -2.61 -3.05
CA PHE A 189 -12.84 -3.52 -3.86
C PHE A 189 -14.03 -2.81 -4.52
N GLY A 190 -14.17 -3.01 -5.84
CA GLY A 190 -15.19 -2.40 -6.70
C GLY A 190 -14.72 -1.16 -7.44
N ALA A 191 -13.56 -0.59 -7.11
CA ALA A 191 -13.03 0.58 -7.82
C ALA A 191 -12.59 0.27 -9.27
N GLY A 192 -12.44 -1.02 -9.62
CA GLY A 192 -12.08 -1.52 -10.95
C GLY A 192 -13.13 -2.45 -11.59
N PHE A 193 -12.76 -3.09 -12.71
CA PHE A 193 -13.63 -3.96 -13.51
C PHE A 193 -13.59 -5.44 -13.05
N THR A 194 -13.60 -5.69 -11.74
CA THR A 194 -13.37 -7.04 -11.22
C THR A 194 -14.59 -7.94 -11.30
N SER A 195 -14.35 -9.19 -11.71
CA SER A 195 -15.32 -10.27 -11.56
C SER A 195 -15.07 -11.02 -10.25
N PHE A 196 -16.13 -11.30 -9.48
CA PHE A 196 -16.11 -12.15 -8.28
C PHE A 196 -15.38 -13.50 -8.49
N ARG A 197 -15.23 -13.95 -9.73
CA ARG A 197 -14.52 -15.17 -10.10
C ARG A 197 -13.06 -15.16 -9.66
N ASN A 198 -12.36 -14.04 -9.83
CA ASN A 198 -10.93 -13.96 -9.51
C ASN A 198 -10.68 -13.91 -8.00
N LEU A 199 -11.64 -13.39 -7.22
CA LEU A 199 -11.58 -13.41 -5.76
C LEU A 199 -11.71 -14.81 -5.17
N ARG A 200 -12.45 -15.71 -5.83
CA ARG A 200 -12.68 -17.07 -5.33
C ARG A 200 -11.38 -17.84 -5.12
N ASP A 201 -10.39 -17.56 -5.96
CA ASP A 201 -9.13 -18.28 -5.97
C ASP A 201 -8.08 -17.60 -5.05
N LEU A 202 -8.39 -16.44 -4.45
CA LEU A 202 -7.55 -15.73 -3.49
C LEU A 202 -8.00 -16.03 -2.04
N PRO A 203 -7.17 -16.67 -1.20
CA PRO A 203 -7.58 -17.11 0.14
C PRO A 203 -7.57 -15.97 1.19
N VAL A 204 -8.30 -14.88 0.93
CA VAL A 204 -8.35 -13.70 1.81
C VAL A 204 -9.42 -13.81 2.89
N ASN A 205 -9.23 -13.10 4.00
CA ASN A 205 -10.14 -13.09 5.15
C ASN A 205 -11.17 -11.97 5.07
N ILE A 206 -10.80 -10.84 4.46
CA ILE A 206 -11.57 -9.60 4.49
C ILE A 206 -11.59 -9.01 3.07
N ILE A 207 -12.74 -8.45 2.69
CA ILE A 207 -12.88 -7.60 1.50
C ILE A 207 -13.38 -6.25 2.01
N LYS A 208 -12.63 -5.18 1.75
CA LYS A 208 -13.02 -3.80 2.05
C LYS A 208 -13.64 -3.21 0.78
N ILE A 209 -14.89 -2.79 0.87
CA ILE A 209 -15.60 -2.14 -0.24
C ILE A 209 -15.08 -0.71 -0.36
N ASP A 210 -14.74 -0.29 -1.58
CA ASP A 210 -14.26 1.06 -1.82
C ASP A 210 -15.24 2.12 -1.31
N GLY A 211 -14.66 3.17 -0.71
CA GLY A 211 -15.44 4.24 -0.10
C GLY A 211 -16.31 5.02 -1.10
N SER A 212 -16.07 4.94 -2.41
CA SER A 212 -16.93 5.57 -3.42
C SER A 212 -18.32 4.98 -3.47
N PHE A 213 -18.48 3.67 -3.23
CA PHE A 213 -19.78 3.04 -3.14
C PHE A 213 -20.53 3.50 -1.90
N CYS A 214 -19.81 3.63 -0.78
CA CYS A 214 -20.38 4.13 0.48
C CYS A 214 -20.84 5.59 0.40
N ARG A 215 -20.29 6.39 -0.52
CA ARG A 215 -20.76 7.76 -0.79
C ARG A 215 -22.12 7.69 -1.49
N ASN A 216 -23.11 8.42 -0.97
CA ASN A 216 -24.49 8.48 -1.51
C ASN A 216 -25.28 7.16 -1.51
N LEU A 217 -24.90 6.18 -0.68
CA LEU A 217 -25.55 4.86 -0.60
C LEU A 217 -27.08 4.91 -0.40
N LYS A 218 -27.63 5.95 0.23
CA LYS A 218 -29.10 6.12 0.37
C LYS A 218 -29.81 6.58 -0.91
N GLN A 219 -29.09 7.15 -1.87
CA GLN A 219 -29.64 7.88 -3.02
C GLN A 219 -29.26 7.26 -4.36
N ASP A 220 -28.29 6.34 -4.37
CA ASP A 220 -27.79 5.68 -5.57
C ASP A 220 -28.15 4.18 -5.53
N SER A 221 -29.02 3.75 -6.44
CA SER A 221 -29.49 2.36 -6.52
C SER A 221 -28.40 1.37 -6.91
N ASP A 222 -27.38 1.81 -7.66
CA ASP A 222 -26.27 0.94 -8.05
C ASP A 222 -25.33 0.72 -6.85
N ASN A 223 -25.12 1.75 -6.03
CA ASN A 223 -24.37 1.62 -4.77
C ASN A 223 -25.11 0.76 -3.71
N GLN A 224 -26.45 0.76 -3.72
CA GLN A 224 -27.26 -0.09 -2.82
C GLN A 224 -27.14 -1.59 -3.13
N TYR A 225 -26.86 -1.95 -4.39
CA TYR A 225 -26.73 -3.35 -4.80
C TYR A 225 -25.47 -4.02 -4.23
N LEU A 226 -24.41 -3.24 -3.99
CA LEU A 226 -23.13 -3.72 -3.45
C LEU A 226 -23.04 -3.68 -1.92
N SER A 227 -23.89 -2.88 -1.24
CA SER A 227 -24.07 -2.97 0.21
C SER A 227 -24.95 -4.17 0.56
N VAL A 228 -24.32 -5.24 1.03
CA VAL A 228 -25.03 -6.45 1.49
C VAL A 228 -26.01 -6.08 2.61
N ARG A 229 -27.25 -6.56 2.50
CA ARG A 229 -28.29 -6.53 3.55
C ARG A 229 -27.92 -7.39 4.75
#